data_AF-A0A8H6KQL7-F1
#
_entry.id   AF-A0A8H6KQL7-F1
#
_cell.length_a   1.000
_cell.length_b   1.000
_cell.length_c   1.000
_cell.angle_alpha   90.00
_cell.angle_beta   90.00
_cell.angle_gamma   90.00
#
_symmetry.space_group_name_H-M   'P 1'
#
loop_
_entity.id
_entity.type
_entity.pdbx_description
1 polymer ?
#
loop_
_entity_poly.entity_id
_entity_poly.type
_entity_poly.pdbx_seq_one_letter_code
_entity_poly.pdbx_strand_id
1 'polypeptide(L)'
;MANDIIELLDTENITHFISIGHDWGSFMAHRMYLWHPDRIKALAVGAYNYERVIRTPTDIEAQADEFERTLGWPVKHYYKFLASDEAPGLLSSHPESLLASGYGANNNMNNTFGRRNGLRNWLAADKRTQLQAFASDPAVLEAAKTDFAIDGFVSPLMWYRSLAENVHMEVEQNLPAESEFIRVPFLHMGGIRDPVCPPAVFDNLELRAFWPDFTTKTIEDCGHFIPTEKPVEMANTIIEWLQSKGLAHPR
;
A
#
# COMPACT_ATOMS: atom_id res chain seq x y z
N MET A 1 -16.53 -0.66 3.98
CA MET A 1 -15.17 -0.37 4.49
C MET A 1 -15.02 1.08 4.97
N ALA A 2 -15.03 2.12 4.11
CA ALA A 2 -14.86 3.50 4.60
C ALA A 2 -15.93 3.92 5.60
N ASN A 3 -17.19 3.63 5.30
CA ASN A 3 -18.30 3.89 6.21
C ASN A 3 -18.18 3.07 7.51
N ASP A 4 -17.76 1.81 7.44
CA ASP A 4 -17.59 0.93 8.61
C ASP A 4 -16.54 1.51 9.59
N ILE A 5 -15.44 2.06 9.07
CA ILE A 5 -14.44 2.74 9.91
C ILE A 5 -15.02 4.02 10.51
N ILE A 6 -15.79 4.80 9.74
CA ILE A 6 -16.45 6.00 10.27
C ILE A 6 -17.44 5.65 11.39
N GLU A 7 -18.24 4.60 11.22
CA GLU A 7 -19.19 4.14 12.23
C GLU A 7 -18.48 3.69 13.53
N LEU A 8 -17.34 3.00 13.41
CA LEU A 8 -16.49 2.67 14.55
C LEU A 8 -15.98 3.94 15.26
N LEU A 9 -15.47 4.91 14.51
CA LEU A 9 -14.96 6.16 15.06
C LEU A 9 -16.06 7.01 15.70
N ASP A 10 -17.26 7.00 15.14
CA ASP A 10 -18.43 7.67 15.72
C ASP A 10 -18.82 7.04 17.06
N THR A 11 -18.73 5.71 17.17
CA THR A 11 -18.94 4.96 18.44
C THR A 11 -17.93 5.38 19.52
N GLU A 12 -16.69 5.66 19.11
CA GLU A 12 -15.61 6.13 19.99
C GLU A 12 -15.59 7.67 20.17
N ASN A 13 -16.58 8.40 19.64
CA ASN A 13 -16.67 9.86 19.66
C ASN A 13 -15.47 10.59 19.01
N ILE A 14 -14.78 9.94 18.06
CA ILE A 14 -13.66 10.51 17.31
C ILE A 14 -14.18 11.23 16.08
N THR A 15 -14.41 12.54 16.20
CA THR A 15 -14.99 13.35 15.11
C THR A 15 -13.98 13.77 14.06
N HIS A 16 -12.69 13.87 14.40
CA HIS A 16 -11.64 14.24 13.45
C HIS A 16 -10.37 13.46 13.74
N PHE A 17 -9.65 13.06 12.70
CA PHE A 17 -8.45 12.24 12.83
C PHE A 17 -7.47 12.44 11.68
N ILE A 18 -6.27 11.88 11.85
CA ILE A 18 -5.24 11.81 10.81
C ILE A 18 -5.35 10.40 10.21
N SER A 19 -5.51 10.32 8.89
CA SER A 19 -5.57 9.02 8.21
C SER A 19 -4.16 8.61 7.81
N ILE A 20 -3.73 7.43 8.25
CA ILE A 20 -2.38 6.91 7.99
C ILE A 20 -2.49 5.52 7.37
N GLY A 21 -1.80 5.29 6.26
CA GLY A 21 -1.84 4.01 5.53
C GLY A 21 -0.48 3.57 4.99
N HIS A 22 -0.35 2.26 4.77
CA HIS A 22 0.79 1.62 4.09
C HIS A 22 0.25 0.57 3.10
N ASP A 23 0.86 0.45 1.91
CA ASP A 23 0.41 -0.44 0.82
C ASP A 23 -1.12 -0.29 0.55
N TRP A 24 -1.93 -1.35 0.57
CA TRP A 24 -3.40 -1.24 0.44
C TRP A 24 -4.06 -0.41 1.55
N GLY A 25 -3.44 -0.31 2.72
CA GLY A 25 -3.85 0.64 3.75
C GLY A 25 -3.72 2.08 3.29
N SER A 26 -2.76 2.41 2.41
CA SER A 26 -2.66 3.73 1.78
C SER A 26 -3.84 4.00 0.85
N PHE A 27 -4.23 3.01 0.03
CA PHE A 27 -5.45 3.11 -0.79
C PHE A 27 -6.68 3.37 0.10
N MET A 28 -6.80 2.63 1.20
CA MET A 28 -7.90 2.81 2.16
C MET A 28 -7.86 4.20 2.82
N ALA A 29 -6.69 4.67 3.25
CA ALA A 29 -6.52 6.01 3.84
C ALA A 29 -6.92 7.13 2.86
N HIS A 30 -6.58 6.98 1.57
CA HIS A 30 -7.07 7.85 0.52
C HIS A 30 -8.60 7.82 0.40
N ARG A 31 -9.21 6.63 0.43
CA ARG A 31 -10.67 6.50 0.31
C ARG A 31 -11.40 7.03 1.54
N MET A 32 -10.80 6.96 2.73
CA MET A 32 -11.32 7.67 3.91
C MET A 32 -11.41 9.17 3.66
N TYR A 33 -10.37 9.78 3.07
CA TYR A 33 -10.42 11.19 2.69
C TYR A 33 -11.43 11.46 1.56
N LEU A 34 -11.46 10.61 0.53
CA LEU A 34 -12.34 10.76 -0.62
C LEU A 34 -13.81 10.81 -0.23
N TRP A 35 -14.23 9.88 0.64
CA TRP A 35 -15.63 9.72 1.03
C TRP A 35 -16.03 10.57 2.25
N HIS A 36 -15.06 10.90 3.12
CA HIS A 36 -15.30 11.61 4.38
C HIS A 36 -14.30 12.76 4.59
N PRO A 37 -14.17 13.70 3.64
CA PRO A 37 -13.11 14.72 3.67
C PRO A 37 -13.18 15.62 4.91
N ASP A 38 -14.38 15.88 5.43
CA ASP A 38 -14.60 16.72 6.61
C ASP A 38 -14.05 16.11 7.91
N ARG A 39 -13.83 14.78 7.92
CA ARG A 39 -13.36 14.04 9.09
C ARG A 39 -11.83 14.01 9.19
N ILE A 40 -11.13 14.27 8.11
CA ILE A 40 -9.68 14.10 8.03
C ILE A 40 -8.96 15.43 8.19
N LYS A 41 -8.00 15.50 9.11
CA LYS A 41 -7.16 16.70 9.32
C LYS A 41 -5.86 16.68 8.52
N ALA A 42 -5.36 15.49 8.21
CA ALA A 42 -4.14 15.25 7.48
C ALA A 42 -4.13 13.79 6.98
N LEU A 43 -3.40 13.55 5.91
CA LEU A 43 -3.22 12.24 5.31
C LEU A 43 -1.73 11.89 5.26
N ALA A 44 -1.35 10.69 5.67
CA ALA A 44 0.01 10.18 5.51
C ALA A 44 -0.03 8.77 4.93
N VAL A 45 0.67 8.53 3.83
CA VAL A 45 0.66 7.23 3.16
C VAL A 45 2.07 6.76 2.85
N GLY A 46 2.25 5.46 2.64
CA GLY A 46 3.51 4.95 2.15
C GLY A 46 3.47 3.64 1.39
N ALA A 47 4.54 3.38 0.64
CA ALA A 47 4.73 2.18 -0.17
C ALA A 47 3.56 1.86 -1.13
N TYR A 48 2.87 2.88 -1.62
CA TYR A 48 1.75 2.73 -2.55
C TYR A 48 1.72 3.88 -3.54
N ASN A 49 1.29 3.62 -4.76
CA ASN A 49 1.17 4.66 -5.77
C ASN A 49 -0.09 5.47 -5.46
N TYR A 50 -0.01 6.80 -5.53
CA TYR A 50 -1.24 7.58 -5.38
C TYR A 50 -2.24 7.21 -6.49
N GLU A 51 -3.49 6.95 -6.11
CA GLU A 51 -4.57 6.73 -7.04
C GLU A 51 -5.59 7.86 -6.94
N ARG A 52 -5.79 8.56 -8.07
CA ARG A 52 -6.87 9.53 -8.26
C ARG A 52 -8.22 8.82 -8.18
N VAL A 53 -9.29 9.60 -8.25
CA VAL A 53 -10.64 9.06 -8.43
C VAL A 53 -10.62 8.15 -9.67
N ILE A 54 -11.04 6.90 -9.49
CA ILE A 54 -11.02 5.91 -10.58
C ILE A 54 -12.27 6.13 -11.44
N ARG A 55 -12.09 6.84 -12.56
CA ARG A 55 -13.20 7.19 -13.47
C ARG A 55 -13.30 6.33 -14.71
N THR A 56 -12.24 5.60 -15.03
CA THR A 56 -12.17 4.73 -16.20
C THR A 56 -11.85 3.31 -15.76
N PRO A 57 -12.28 2.30 -16.53
CA PRO A 57 -11.90 0.93 -16.25
C PRO A 57 -10.38 0.79 -16.11
N THR A 58 -9.96 0.15 -15.03
CA THR A 58 -8.60 -0.29 -14.76
C THR A 58 -8.35 -1.56 -15.56
N ASP A 59 -7.43 -1.47 -16.51
CA ASP A 59 -6.79 -2.63 -17.11
C ASP A 59 -5.46 -2.85 -16.40
N ILE A 60 -5.44 -3.80 -15.47
CA ILE A 60 -4.27 -4.09 -14.62
C ILE A 60 -3.08 -4.60 -15.43
N GLU A 61 -3.30 -5.24 -16.58
CA GLU A 61 -2.23 -5.75 -17.44
C GLU A 61 -1.63 -4.61 -18.26
N ALA A 62 -2.48 -3.80 -18.91
CA ALA A 62 -2.03 -2.62 -19.63
C ALA A 62 -1.31 -1.62 -18.71
N GLN A 63 -1.80 -1.45 -17.47
CA GLN A 63 -1.14 -0.61 -16.47
C GLN A 63 0.25 -1.18 -16.10
N ALA A 64 0.36 -2.49 -15.88
CA ALA A 64 1.66 -3.11 -15.56
C ALA A 64 2.65 -3.01 -16.73
N ASP A 65 2.20 -3.22 -17.97
CA ASP A 65 3.02 -3.04 -19.18
C ASP A 65 3.48 -1.58 -19.34
N GLU A 66 2.62 -0.61 -19.05
CA GLU A 66 2.97 0.81 -19.10
C GLU A 66 3.99 1.20 -18.01
N PHE A 67 3.81 0.70 -16.78
CA PHE A 67 4.80 0.90 -15.72
C PHE A 67 6.16 0.30 -16.10
N GLU A 68 6.19 -0.91 -16.64
CA GLU A 68 7.45 -1.52 -17.08
C GLU A 68 8.10 -0.75 -18.22
N ARG A 69 7.31 -0.27 -19.19
CA ARG A 69 7.80 0.55 -20.30
C ARG A 69 8.44 1.85 -19.79
N THR A 70 7.84 2.50 -18.80
CA THR A 70 8.27 3.81 -18.30
C THR A 70 9.40 3.72 -17.29
N LEU A 71 9.39 2.71 -16.41
CA LEU A 71 10.42 2.53 -15.37
C LEU A 71 11.60 1.69 -15.86
N GLY A 72 11.40 0.80 -16.82
CA GLY A 72 12.42 -0.14 -17.31
C GLY A 72 12.54 -1.42 -16.49
N TRP A 73 11.60 -1.71 -15.56
CA TRP A 73 11.52 -2.98 -14.84
C TRP A 73 10.07 -3.39 -14.53
N PRO A 74 9.79 -4.70 -14.34
CA PRO A 74 8.42 -5.19 -14.23
C PRO A 74 7.78 -4.88 -12.88
N VAL A 75 6.95 -3.85 -12.84
CA VAL A 75 6.16 -3.44 -11.67
C VAL A 75 4.69 -3.84 -11.85
N LYS A 76 3.97 -4.13 -10.76
CA LYS A 76 2.53 -4.50 -10.72
C LYS A 76 2.10 -5.76 -11.47
N HIS A 77 2.97 -6.45 -12.22
CA HIS A 77 2.62 -7.70 -12.92
C HIS A 77 2.05 -8.81 -12.02
N TYR A 78 2.35 -8.78 -10.73
CA TYR A 78 1.80 -9.72 -9.76
C TYR A 78 0.30 -9.50 -9.45
N TYR A 79 -0.28 -8.33 -9.76
CA TYR A 79 -1.70 -8.01 -9.49
C TYR A 79 -2.64 -9.01 -10.18
N LYS A 80 -2.35 -9.38 -11.43
CA LYS A 80 -3.14 -10.38 -12.17
C LYS A 80 -3.18 -11.72 -11.46
N PHE A 81 -2.02 -12.18 -10.96
CA PHE A 81 -1.96 -13.41 -10.20
C PHE A 81 -2.76 -13.27 -8.90
N LEU A 82 -2.55 -12.20 -8.13
CA LEU A 82 -3.23 -12.00 -6.85
C LEU A 82 -4.75 -11.79 -6.98
N ALA A 83 -5.26 -11.33 -8.13
CA ALA A 83 -6.69 -11.26 -8.42
C ALA A 83 -7.31 -12.61 -8.81
N SER A 84 -6.49 -13.60 -9.21
CA SER A 84 -6.96 -14.89 -9.74
C SER A 84 -7.54 -15.83 -8.66
N ASP A 85 -8.35 -16.81 -9.08
CA ASP A 85 -8.86 -17.86 -8.19
C ASP A 85 -7.78 -18.84 -7.71
N GLU A 86 -6.63 -18.90 -8.40
CA GLU A 86 -5.50 -19.76 -8.03
C GLU A 86 -4.76 -19.23 -6.79
N ALA A 87 -4.65 -17.91 -6.65
CA ALA A 87 -3.76 -17.29 -5.67
C ALA A 87 -4.06 -17.70 -4.22
N PRO A 88 -5.31 -17.65 -3.70
CA PRO A 88 -5.57 -17.99 -2.31
C PRO A 88 -5.02 -19.37 -1.90
N GLY A 89 -5.26 -20.38 -2.75
CA GLY A 89 -4.78 -21.74 -2.50
C GLY A 89 -3.25 -21.85 -2.53
N LEU A 90 -2.60 -21.15 -3.46
CA LEU A 90 -1.15 -21.19 -3.59
C LEU A 90 -0.44 -20.48 -2.43
N LEU A 91 -0.99 -19.34 -1.96
CA LEU A 91 -0.48 -18.64 -0.77
C LEU A 91 -0.67 -19.49 0.49
N SER A 92 -1.86 -20.05 0.72
CA SER A 92 -2.17 -20.87 1.90
C SER A 92 -1.34 -22.16 1.98
N SER A 93 -1.00 -22.76 0.83
CA SER A 93 -0.25 -24.02 0.80
C SER A 93 1.26 -23.84 1.05
N HIS A 94 1.79 -22.62 0.90
CA HIS A 94 3.23 -22.35 0.98
C HIS A 94 3.56 -21.13 1.88
N PRO A 95 3.17 -21.13 3.17
CA PRO A 95 3.32 -19.97 4.05
C PRO A 95 4.77 -19.54 4.27
N GLU A 96 5.72 -20.48 4.34
CA GLU A 96 7.15 -20.14 4.45
C GLU A 96 7.70 -19.55 3.14
N SER A 97 7.24 -20.06 1.99
CA SER A 97 7.59 -19.49 0.69
C SER A 97 7.03 -18.08 0.55
N LEU A 98 5.80 -17.85 0.99
CA LEU A 98 5.16 -16.53 1.02
C LEU A 98 5.94 -15.55 1.90
N LEU A 99 6.28 -15.94 3.13
CA LEU A 99 7.12 -15.11 4.01
C LEU A 99 8.46 -14.76 3.33
N ALA A 100 9.15 -15.75 2.77
CA ALA A 100 10.41 -15.55 2.07
C ALA A 100 10.27 -14.73 0.77
N SER A 101 9.08 -14.69 0.17
CA SER A 101 8.83 -13.93 -1.06
C SER A 101 8.89 -12.41 -0.82
N GLY A 102 8.37 -11.95 0.33
CA GLY A 102 8.36 -10.55 0.74
C GLY A 102 9.56 -10.20 1.62
N TYR A 103 9.83 -11.00 2.65
CA TYR A 103 10.82 -10.70 3.68
C TYR A 103 12.19 -11.34 3.43
N GLY A 104 12.40 -12.02 2.30
CA GLY A 104 13.64 -12.71 1.99
C GLY A 104 14.85 -11.77 1.88
N ALA A 105 16.02 -12.29 2.26
CA ALA A 105 17.31 -11.61 2.24
C ALA A 105 17.64 -11.01 0.87
N ASN A 106 18.46 -9.95 0.86
CA ASN A 106 18.80 -9.18 -0.34
C ASN A 106 17.58 -8.58 -1.04
N ASN A 107 16.56 -8.20 -0.28
CA ASN A 107 15.30 -7.63 -0.78
C ASN A 107 14.68 -8.52 -1.88
N ASN A 108 14.29 -9.74 -1.49
CA ASN A 108 13.83 -10.77 -2.43
C ASN A 108 12.57 -10.37 -3.23
N MET A 109 11.87 -9.31 -2.82
CA MET A 109 10.81 -8.69 -3.62
C MET A 109 11.27 -8.32 -5.03
N ASN A 110 12.56 -8.04 -5.26
CA ASN A 110 13.13 -7.83 -6.61
C ASN A 110 13.01 -9.06 -7.53
N ASN A 111 12.89 -10.26 -6.98
CA ASN A 111 12.76 -11.51 -7.73
C ASN A 111 11.32 -12.02 -7.78
N THR A 112 10.47 -11.57 -6.87
CA THR A 112 9.08 -12.03 -6.72
C THR A 112 8.10 -10.98 -7.25
N PHE A 113 7.94 -9.87 -6.54
CA PHE A 113 7.00 -8.79 -6.91
C PHE A 113 7.53 -7.91 -8.05
N GLY A 114 8.85 -7.76 -8.18
CA GLY A 114 9.53 -6.99 -9.23
C GLY A 114 9.83 -7.77 -10.52
N ARG A 115 9.12 -8.87 -10.79
CA ARG A 115 9.29 -9.71 -11.98
C ARG A 115 7.96 -10.16 -12.54
N ARG A 116 7.87 -10.27 -13.88
CA ARG A 116 6.74 -10.92 -14.56
C ARG A 116 6.56 -12.34 -14.03
N ASN A 117 5.37 -12.64 -13.48
CA ASN A 117 5.04 -13.92 -12.84
C ASN A 117 5.98 -14.35 -11.70
N GLY A 118 6.81 -13.46 -11.14
CA GLY A 118 7.84 -13.82 -10.16
C GLY A 118 7.26 -14.45 -8.90
N LEU A 119 6.26 -13.79 -8.30
CA LEU A 119 5.58 -14.28 -7.10
C LEU A 119 4.92 -15.65 -7.32
N ARG A 120 4.14 -15.80 -8.41
CA ARG A 120 3.49 -17.07 -8.74
C ARG A 120 4.50 -18.20 -8.90
N ASN A 121 5.56 -17.97 -9.68
CA ASN A 121 6.59 -18.97 -9.95
C ASN A 121 7.41 -19.31 -8.69
N TRP A 122 7.60 -18.33 -7.80
CA TRP A 122 8.25 -18.53 -6.51
C TRP A 122 7.44 -19.47 -5.62
N LEU A 123 6.15 -19.18 -5.44
CA LEU A 123 5.23 -19.97 -4.61
C LEU A 123 5.01 -21.37 -5.19
N ALA A 124 4.81 -21.49 -6.51
CA ALA A 124 4.59 -22.78 -7.18
C ALA A 124 5.80 -23.73 -7.07
N ALA A 125 7.00 -23.19 -6.87
CA ALA A 125 8.22 -23.95 -6.65
C ALA A 125 8.57 -24.08 -5.16
N ASP A 126 7.71 -23.62 -4.24
CA ASP A 126 7.93 -23.55 -2.78
C ASP A 126 9.32 -23.02 -2.42
N LYS A 127 9.78 -21.98 -3.13
CA LYS A 127 11.12 -21.43 -2.92
C LYS A 127 11.20 -20.76 -1.56
N ARG A 128 12.35 -20.90 -0.90
CA ARG A 128 12.65 -20.33 0.41
C ARG A 128 14.02 -19.68 0.39
N THR A 129 14.21 -18.69 1.25
CA THR A 129 15.50 -18.05 1.49
C THR A 129 15.55 -17.57 2.93
N GLN A 130 16.74 -17.27 3.44
CA GLN A 130 16.90 -16.62 4.74
C GLN A 130 16.11 -15.30 4.73
N LEU A 131 15.49 -14.95 5.84
CA LEU A 131 14.77 -13.69 5.98
C LEU A 131 15.72 -12.54 6.31
N GLN A 132 15.28 -11.32 6.02
CA GLN A 132 15.96 -10.11 6.45
C GLN A 132 15.94 -9.99 7.98
N ALA A 133 16.92 -9.30 8.56
CA ALA A 133 17.08 -9.21 10.00
C ALA A 133 15.82 -8.71 10.72
N PHE A 134 15.16 -7.68 10.18
CA PHE A 134 13.92 -7.11 10.75
C PHE A 134 12.74 -8.08 10.75
N ALA A 135 12.74 -9.07 9.85
CA ALA A 135 11.68 -10.08 9.73
C ALA A 135 12.08 -11.43 10.32
N SER A 136 13.30 -11.56 10.83
CA SER A 136 13.79 -12.78 11.49
C SER A 136 13.43 -12.83 12.97
N ASP A 137 12.82 -11.77 13.50
CA ASP A 137 12.29 -11.75 14.86
C ASP A 137 11.19 -12.82 15.02
N PRO A 138 11.33 -13.78 15.96
CA PRO A 138 10.33 -14.80 16.20
C PRO A 138 8.92 -14.24 16.43
N ALA A 139 8.78 -13.10 17.09
CA ALA A 139 7.47 -12.49 17.32
C ALA A 139 6.81 -12.03 16.02
N VAL A 140 7.59 -11.44 15.11
CA VAL A 140 7.11 -11.02 13.78
C VAL A 140 6.70 -12.23 12.95
N LEU A 141 7.47 -13.32 13.01
CA LEU A 141 7.18 -14.54 12.27
C LEU A 141 5.93 -15.24 12.77
N GLU A 142 5.77 -15.37 14.09
CA GLU A 142 4.60 -16.01 14.66
C GLU A 142 3.34 -15.17 14.45
N ALA A 143 3.44 -13.84 14.52
CA ALA A 143 2.33 -12.95 14.15
C ALA A 143 1.93 -13.14 12.69
N ALA A 144 2.88 -13.08 11.75
CA ALA A 144 2.58 -13.24 10.34
C ALA A 144 1.99 -14.61 10.00
N LYS A 145 2.50 -15.70 10.61
CA LYS A 145 1.91 -17.04 10.44
C LYS A 145 0.50 -17.13 11.00
N THR A 146 0.26 -16.51 12.17
CA THR A 146 -1.06 -16.48 12.80
C THR A 146 -2.05 -15.75 11.89
N ASP A 147 -1.68 -14.56 11.42
CA ASP A 147 -2.52 -13.75 10.54
C ASP A 147 -2.82 -14.48 9.22
N PHE A 148 -1.82 -15.15 8.62
CA PHE A 148 -2.00 -15.95 7.40
C PHE A 148 -2.88 -17.20 7.60
N ALA A 149 -2.97 -17.70 8.83
CA ALA A 149 -3.80 -18.85 9.17
C ALA A 149 -5.25 -18.45 9.48
N ILE A 150 -5.50 -17.19 9.89
CA ILE A 150 -6.84 -16.68 10.15
C ILE A 150 -7.56 -16.45 8.83
N ASP A 151 -8.62 -17.22 8.59
CA ASP A 151 -9.54 -17.14 7.43
C ASP A 151 -8.90 -17.28 6.03
N GLY A 152 -7.59 -17.52 5.96
CA GLY A 152 -6.84 -17.70 4.72
C GLY A 152 -6.74 -16.44 3.87
N PHE A 153 -6.43 -16.60 2.58
CA PHE A 153 -6.09 -15.49 1.69
C PHE A 153 -7.22 -14.98 0.79
N VAL A 154 -8.44 -15.54 0.86
CA VAL A 154 -9.53 -15.09 -0.02
C VAL A 154 -9.86 -13.63 0.24
N SER A 155 -10.14 -13.27 1.49
CA SER A 155 -10.50 -11.90 1.89
C SER A 155 -9.43 -10.85 1.59
N PRO A 156 -8.15 -11.00 1.99
CA PRO A 156 -7.13 -10.00 1.68
C PRO A 156 -6.86 -9.85 0.18
N LEU A 157 -7.13 -10.87 -0.63
CA LEU A 157 -6.96 -10.76 -2.09
C LEU A 157 -8.15 -10.08 -2.80
N MET A 158 -9.26 -9.84 -2.11
CA MET A 158 -10.38 -9.08 -2.69
C MET A 158 -10.02 -7.63 -3.01
N TRP A 159 -9.00 -7.05 -2.36
CA TRP A 159 -8.46 -5.75 -2.77
C TRP A 159 -7.96 -5.76 -4.22
N TYR A 160 -7.15 -6.75 -4.60
CA TYR A 160 -6.67 -6.91 -5.97
C TYR A 160 -7.81 -7.22 -6.95
N ARG A 161 -8.73 -8.11 -6.56
CA ARG A 161 -9.87 -8.50 -7.39
C ARG A 161 -10.80 -7.32 -7.65
N SER A 162 -11.10 -6.51 -6.63
CA SER A 162 -11.98 -5.36 -6.77
C SER A 162 -11.44 -4.27 -7.71
N LEU A 163 -10.11 -4.09 -7.78
CA LEU A 163 -9.50 -3.27 -8.84
C LEU A 163 -9.63 -3.92 -10.22
N ALA A 164 -9.30 -5.21 -10.33
CA ALA A 164 -9.34 -5.94 -11.60
C ALA A 164 -10.75 -5.99 -12.21
N GLU A 165 -11.76 -6.12 -11.35
CA GLU A 165 -13.18 -6.18 -11.70
C GLU A 165 -13.86 -4.80 -11.73
N ASN A 166 -13.10 -3.72 -11.53
CA ASN A 166 -13.59 -2.34 -11.62
C ASN A 166 -14.67 -1.94 -10.60
N VAL A 167 -14.79 -2.67 -9.49
CA VAL A 167 -15.75 -2.37 -8.41
C VAL A 167 -15.56 -0.95 -7.87
N HIS A 168 -14.30 -0.52 -7.70
CA HIS A 168 -14.00 0.85 -7.27
C HIS A 168 -14.45 1.91 -8.29
N MET A 169 -14.22 1.65 -9.58
CA MET A 169 -14.62 2.56 -10.64
C MET A 169 -16.14 2.76 -10.67
N GLU A 170 -16.91 1.68 -10.49
CA GLU A 170 -18.38 1.74 -10.54
C GLU A 170 -18.96 2.78 -9.56
N VAL A 171 -18.36 2.89 -8.38
CA VAL A 171 -18.78 3.83 -7.33
C VAL A 171 -18.06 5.19 -7.41
N GLU A 172 -16.82 5.23 -7.88
CA GLU A 172 -16.00 6.46 -7.92
C GLU A 172 -16.25 7.32 -9.18
N GLN A 173 -16.64 6.72 -10.32
CA GLN A 173 -16.72 7.41 -11.61
C GLN A 173 -17.64 8.64 -11.63
N ASN A 174 -18.69 8.61 -10.81
CA ASN A 174 -19.71 9.65 -10.72
C ASN A 174 -19.42 10.68 -9.62
N LEU A 175 -18.30 10.56 -8.90
CA LEU A 175 -17.94 11.53 -7.90
C LEU A 175 -17.73 12.92 -8.52
N PRO A 176 -18.09 14.00 -7.81
CA PRO A 176 -17.85 15.35 -8.28
C PRO A 176 -16.39 15.62 -8.64
N ALA A 177 -16.13 16.63 -9.48
CA ALA A 177 -14.78 16.95 -9.90
C ALA A 177 -13.90 17.43 -8.73
N GLU A 178 -14.50 18.04 -7.71
CA GLU A 178 -13.78 18.49 -6.52
C GLU A 178 -13.20 17.34 -5.68
N SER A 179 -13.74 16.11 -5.81
CA SER A 179 -13.24 14.92 -5.12
C SER A 179 -11.84 14.50 -5.56
N GLU A 180 -11.33 15.06 -6.66
CA GLU A 180 -9.95 14.86 -7.13
C GLU A 180 -8.90 15.54 -6.24
N PHE A 181 -9.31 16.52 -5.41
CA PHE A 181 -8.41 17.37 -4.66
C PHE A 181 -8.29 16.94 -3.21
N ILE A 182 -7.05 16.83 -2.74
CA ILE A 182 -6.74 16.70 -1.31
C ILE A 182 -6.33 18.06 -0.79
N ARG A 183 -7.18 18.65 0.05
CA ARG A 183 -7.03 20.02 0.55
C ARG A 183 -6.40 20.11 1.94
N VAL A 184 -6.17 18.96 2.56
CA VAL A 184 -5.47 18.85 3.85
C VAL A 184 -3.99 18.56 3.61
N PRO A 185 -3.11 18.79 4.60
CA PRO A 185 -1.73 18.38 4.50
C PRO A 185 -1.62 16.89 4.15
N PHE A 186 -0.82 16.57 3.13
CA PHE A 186 -0.63 15.23 2.63
C PHE A 186 0.86 14.84 2.59
N LEU A 187 1.22 13.79 3.33
CA LEU A 187 2.56 13.18 3.36
C LEU A 187 2.56 11.87 2.57
N HIS A 188 3.55 11.71 1.69
CA HIS A 188 3.85 10.43 1.05
C HIS A 188 5.27 9.98 1.42
N MET A 189 5.39 8.73 1.87
CA MET A 189 6.65 8.10 2.26
C MET A 189 6.96 6.88 1.38
N GLY A 190 8.23 6.70 1.03
CA GLY A 190 8.67 5.49 0.34
C GLY A 190 10.06 5.04 0.76
N GLY A 191 10.30 3.73 0.78
CA GLY A 191 11.64 3.19 0.96
C GLY A 191 12.43 3.29 -0.34
N ILE A 192 13.69 3.74 -0.28
CA ILE A 192 14.53 3.89 -1.47
C ILE A 192 14.79 2.57 -2.22
N ARG A 193 14.65 1.41 -1.53
CA ARG A 193 14.83 0.07 -2.10
C ARG A 193 13.49 -0.61 -2.43
N ASP A 194 12.35 0.06 -2.33
CA ASP A 194 11.06 -0.54 -2.67
C ASP A 194 10.99 -0.88 -4.19
N PRO A 195 10.91 -2.17 -4.58
CA PRO A 195 10.87 -2.54 -5.99
C PRO A 195 9.47 -2.40 -6.62
N VAL A 196 8.44 -2.20 -5.78
CA VAL A 196 7.03 -2.09 -6.19
C VAL A 196 6.62 -0.62 -6.32
N CYS A 197 6.99 0.20 -5.33
CA CYS A 197 6.62 1.62 -5.25
C CYS A 197 7.87 2.51 -5.06
N PRO A 198 8.79 2.53 -6.03
CA PRO A 198 10.01 3.34 -5.97
C PRO A 198 9.70 4.85 -5.97
N PRO A 199 10.60 5.73 -5.51
CA PRO A 199 10.39 7.18 -5.48
C PRO A 199 9.91 7.82 -6.79
N ALA A 200 10.39 7.32 -7.93
CA ALA A 200 9.96 7.79 -9.25
C ALA A 200 8.47 7.58 -9.54
N VAL A 201 7.81 6.67 -8.81
CA VAL A 201 6.40 6.34 -9.03
C VAL A 201 5.46 7.18 -8.19
N PHE A 202 5.86 7.59 -6.98
CA PHE A 202 4.99 8.39 -6.11
C PHE A 202 5.30 9.89 -6.10
N ASP A 203 6.52 10.31 -6.46
CA ASP A 203 6.82 11.74 -6.61
C ASP A 203 6.46 12.25 -8.02
N ASN A 204 5.18 12.17 -8.36
CA ASN A 204 4.67 12.63 -9.64
C ASN A 204 4.29 14.12 -9.58
N LEU A 205 5.06 14.95 -10.30
CA LEU A 205 4.88 16.40 -10.36
C LEU A 205 3.49 16.82 -10.86
N GLU A 206 2.88 16.06 -11.77
CA GLU A 206 1.55 16.37 -12.30
C GLU A 206 0.47 16.18 -11.23
N LEU A 207 0.65 15.19 -10.35
CA LEU A 207 -0.30 14.92 -9.28
C LEU A 207 -0.25 15.96 -8.16
N ARG A 208 0.89 16.64 -7.97
CA ARG A 208 1.02 17.75 -7.01
C ARG A 208 0.05 18.89 -7.28
N ALA A 209 -0.43 19.06 -8.51
CA ALA A 209 -1.44 20.07 -8.85
C ALA A 209 -2.79 19.85 -8.13
N PHE A 210 -3.08 18.62 -7.72
CA PHE A 210 -4.30 18.26 -7.01
C PHE A 210 -4.17 18.40 -5.48
N TRP A 211 -2.93 18.54 -4.96
CA TRP A 211 -2.63 18.56 -3.52
C TRP A 211 -1.70 19.74 -3.19
N PRO A 212 -2.27 20.92 -2.89
CA PRO A 212 -1.47 22.12 -2.68
C PRO A 212 -0.52 22.04 -1.48
N ASP A 213 -0.79 21.17 -0.50
CA ASP A 213 0.08 20.94 0.66
C ASP A 213 0.63 19.50 0.69
N PHE A 214 1.41 19.16 -0.33
CA PHE A 214 2.03 17.84 -0.48
C PHE A 214 3.49 17.82 -0.03
N THR A 215 3.86 16.78 0.73
CA THR A 215 5.22 16.52 1.18
C THR A 215 5.63 15.10 0.81
N THR A 216 6.80 14.91 0.20
CA THR A 216 7.40 13.59 -0.05
C THR A 216 8.58 13.34 0.87
N LYS A 217 8.73 12.10 1.32
CA LYS A 217 9.86 11.65 2.14
C LYS A 217 10.34 10.27 1.68
N THR A 218 11.62 10.19 1.34
CA THR A 218 12.28 8.91 1.10
C THR A 218 12.94 8.43 2.39
N ILE A 219 12.70 7.18 2.75
CA ILE A 219 13.35 6.53 3.88
C ILE A 219 14.53 5.74 3.34
N GLU A 220 15.72 6.17 3.76
CA GLU A 220 16.98 5.54 3.39
C GLU A 220 17.10 4.13 3.97
N ASP A 221 17.83 3.27 3.26
CA ASP A 221 18.04 1.88 3.65
C ASP A 221 16.75 1.13 4.03
N CYS A 222 15.68 1.35 3.27
CA CYS A 222 14.37 0.75 3.49
C CYS A 222 13.78 0.20 2.18
N GLY A 223 13.21 -1.00 2.23
CA GLY A 223 12.41 -1.57 1.16
C GLY A 223 10.93 -1.19 1.28
N HIS A 224 10.05 -2.12 0.90
CA HIS A 224 8.61 -1.89 0.85
C HIS A 224 7.96 -1.81 2.24
N PHE A 225 8.42 -2.62 3.21
CA PHE A 225 7.77 -2.80 4.51
C PHE A 225 8.20 -1.76 5.56
N ILE A 226 8.05 -0.48 5.23
CA ILE A 226 8.46 0.65 6.08
C ILE A 226 8.07 0.47 7.57
N PRO A 227 6.80 0.13 7.92
CA PRO A 227 6.39 0.05 9.33
C PRO A 227 7.13 -1.02 10.13
N THR A 228 7.69 -2.04 9.47
CA THR A 228 8.39 -3.16 10.12
C THR A 228 9.90 -3.04 9.97
N GLU A 229 10.41 -2.59 8.82
CA GLU A 229 11.85 -2.46 8.55
C GLU A 229 12.44 -1.21 9.22
N LYS A 230 11.69 -0.10 9.26
CA LYS A 230 12.12 1.21 9.77
C LYS A 230 11.03 1.90 10.63
N PRO A 231 10.52 1.25 11.67
CA PRO A 231 9.39 1.75 12.47
C PRO A 231 9.66 3.12 13.11
N VAL A 232 10.87 3.31 13.66
CA VAL A 232 11.24 4.54 14.38
C VAL A 232 11.37 5.70 13.40
N GLU A 233 12.01 5.48 12.25
CA GLU A 233 12.18 6.48 11.22
C GLU A 233 10.84 6.89 10.60
N MET A 234 9.92 5.94 10.36
CA MET A 234 8.56 6.25 9.90
C MET A 234 7.81 7.10 10.93
N ALA A 235 7.81 6.68 12.20
CA ALA A 235 7.12 7.40 13.27
C ALA A 235 7.65 8.83 13.43
N ASN A 236 8.98 9.00 13.47
CA ASN A 236 9.59 10.32 13.57
C ASN A 236 9.26 11.19 12.36
N THR A 237 9.31 10.64 11.15
CA THR A 237 8.95 11.35 9.91
C THR A 237 7.53 11.90 9.98
N ILE A 238 6.57 11.08 10.42
CA ILE A 238 5.17 11.50 10.57
C ILE A 238 5.04 12.56 11.67
N ILE A 239 5.65 12.36 12.83
CA ILE A 239 5.55 13.27 13.98
C ILE A 239 6.12 14.65 13.63
N GLU A 240 7.33 14.70 13.07
CA GLU A 240 7.98 15.94 12.67
C GLU A 240 7.20 16.66 11.58
N TRP A 241 6.65 15.91 10.61
CA TRP A 241 5.78 16.46 9.59
C TRP A 241 4.51 17.08 10.21
N LEU A 242 3.80 16.36 11.09
CA LEU A 242 2.62 16.88 11.76
C LEU A 242 2.91 18.13 12.59
N GLN A 243 4.07 18.17 13.27
CA GLN A 243 4.54 19.37 13.99
C GLN A 243 4.73 20.56 13.04
N SER A 244 5.36 20.33 11.88
CA SER A 244 5.57 21.37 10.87
C SER A 244 4.25 21.93 10.30
N LYS A 245 3.16 21.16 10.38
CA LYS A 245 1.81 21.57 9.95
C LYS A 245 0.96 22.16 11.09
N GLY A 246 1.49 22.25 12.31
CA GLY A 246 0.73 22.68 13.48
C GLY A 246 -0.39 21.72 13.89
N LEU A 247 -0.26 20.44 13.52
CA LEU A 247 -1.25 19.38 13.78
C LEU A 247 -0.82 18.41 14.89
N ALA A 248 0.37 18.60 15.47
CA ALA A 248 0.79 17.81 16.63
C ALA A 248 0.01 18.23 17.88
N HIS A 249 -0.47 17.25 18.65
CA HIS A 249 -1.06 17.52 19.95
C HIS A 249 -0.01 18.20 20.84
N PRO A 250 -0.33 19.30 21.56
CA PRO A 250 0.56 19.80 22.60
C PRO A 250 0.80 18.66 23.60
N ARG A 251 2.08 18.36 23.84
CA ARG A 251 2.51 17.40 24.86
C ARG A 251 2.21 17.95 26.26
#